data_AF-A0A9P1M8Y6-F1
#
_entry.id   AF-A0A9P1M8Y6-F1
#
_cell.length_a   1.000
_cell.length_b   1.000
_cell.length_c   1.000
_cell.angle_alpha   90.00
_cell.angle_beta   90.00
_cell.angle_gamma   90.00
#
_symmetry.space_group_name_H-M   'P 1'
#
loop_
_entity.id
_entity.type
_entity.pdbx_description
1 polymer ?
#
loop_
_entity_poly.entity_id
_entity_poly.type
_entity_poly.pdbx_seq_one_letter_code
_entity_poly.pdbx_strand_id
1 'polypeptide(L)'
;MSGLRYDAEFASFMAAVPAGPEKPDFQNVHELRDWTDKLLHLIFRMAPTPPTVETLEFKVPSTHDGADITVVRFAEADVLFRAEPQAAIIYFHGGGMVASSVETFGPSVARHASASGVVFFAVDYRLAPEYPAPAGVEDGYAALKYVSENALEFHIDPARIAVMGDSGGGCIAAGVALMARDRALSPPLAKQILIYPMLDDRTKLDKDADLHKFLTWQLRDNVMAWNALLGEDKAGNPDAEVNTYAVPARNTNLRGLPQPISMLADVEVEFHLWAGVPHGFEGAATTAVVKSVLAARTKAMTSF
;
A
#
# COMPACT_ATOMS: atom_id res chain seq x y z
N MET A 1 9.56 -27.60 17.93
CA MET A 1 8.40 -26.68 17.98
C MET A 1 8.94 -25.29 17.77
N SER A 2 8.48 -24.53 16.78
CA SER A 2 8.96 -23.16 16.62
C SER A 2 8.61 -22.31 17.86
N GLY A 3 9.44 -21.31 18.13
CA GLY A 3 9.18 -20.31 19.18
C GLY A 3 8.24 -19.19 18.72
N LEU A 4 7.54 -19.34 17.58
CA LEU A 4 6.66 -18.32 17.03
C LEU A 4 5.45 -18.12 17.95
N ARG A 5 5.21 -16.86 18.32
CA ARG A 5 4.08 -16.42 19.14
C ARG A 5 3.77 -14.97 18.84
N TYR A 6 2.53 -14.56 19.08
CA TYR A 6 2.19 -13.15 19.10
C TYR A 6 2.89 -12.43 20.25
N ASP A 7 3.09 -11.13 20.07
CA ASP A 7 3.37 -10.23 21.18
C ASP A 7 2.28 -10.38 22.25
N ALA A 8 2.64 -10.29 23.53
CA ALA A 8 1.73 -10.61 24.63
C ALA A 8 0.54 -9.64 24.72
N GLU A 9 0.78 -8.35 24.47
CA GLU A 9 -0.27 -7.33 24.48
C GLU A 9 -1.14 -7.47 23.23
N PHE A 10 -0.53 -7.72 22.07
CA PHE A 10 -1.27 -8.05 20.85
C PHE A 10 -2.14 -9.29 21.00
N ALA A 11 -1.62 -10.36 21.60
CA ALA A 11 -2.38 -11.59 21.85
C ALA A 11 -3.57 -11.34 22.77
N SER A 12 -3.38 -10.51 23.80
CA SER A 12 -4.42 -10.13 24.74
C SER A 12 -5.50 -9.25 24.09
N PHE A 13 -5.10 -8.33 23.21
CA PHE A 13 -6.03 -7.56 22.39
C PHE A 13 -6.88 -8.47 21.50
N MET A 14 -6.24 -9.39 20.75
CA MET A 14 -6.96 -10.31 19.87
C MET A 14 -7.89 -11.26 20.61
N ALA A 15 -7.55 -11.68 21.83
CA ALA A 15 -8.42 -12.49 22.68
C ALA A 15 -9.65 -11.73 23.21
N ALA A 16 -9.58 -10.39 23.27
CA ALA A 16 -10.67 -9.53 23.73
C ALA A 16 -11.62 -9.11 22.61
N VAL A 17 -11.18 -9.16 21.35
CA VAL A 17 -12.03 -8.91 20.18
C VAL A 17 -12.91 -10.14 19.94
N PRO A 18 -14.24 -9.99 19.82
CA PRO A 18 -15.11 -11.12 19.47
C PRO A 18 -14.60 -11.81 18.21
N ALA A 19 -14.52 -13.15 18.26
CA ALA A 19 -14.07 -13.92 17.10
C ALA A 19 -14.94 -13.54 15.89
N GLY A 20 -14.27 -13.05 14.83
CA GLY A 20 -14.91 -12.80 13.56
C GLY A 20 -15.39 -14.10 12.92
N PRO A 21 -16.18 -14.01 11.85
CA PRO A 21 -16.57 -15.20 11.10
C PRO A 21 -15.32 -15.91 10.57
N GLU A 22 -15.33 -17.25 10.56
CA GLU A 22 -14.25 -18.05 10.01
C GLU A 22 -14.02 -17.69 8.54
N LYS A 23 -12.76 -17.57 8.13
CA LYS A 23 -12.40 -17.22 6.76
C LYS A 23 -12.85 -18.36 5.82
N PRO A 24 -13.76 -18.10 4.85
CA PRO A 24 -14.24 -19.12 3.94
C PRO A 24 -13.14 -19.65 3.02
N ASP A 25 -13.39 -20.80 2.43
CA ASP A 25 -12.60 -21.29 1.30
C ASP A 25 -13.13 -20.70 -0.01
N PHE A 26 -12.50 -19.62 -0.48
CA PHE A 26 -12.93 -18.92 -1.69
C PHE A 26 -12.68 -19.77 -2.93
N GLN A 27 -13.68 -19.84 -3.81
CA GLN A 27 -13.58 -20.56 -5.08
C GLN A 27 -13.03 -19.68 -6.21
N ASN A 28 -13.12 -18.36 -6.06
CA ASN A 28 -12.66 -17.39 -7.05
C ASN A 28 -12.30 -16.05 -6.41
N VAL A 29 -11.62 -15.20 -7.18
CA VAL A 29 -11.12 -13.90 -6.72
C VAL A 29 -12.22 -12.91 -6.33
N HIS A 30 -13.43 -13.02 -6.90
CA HIS A 30 -14.55 -12.15 -6.55
C HIS A 30 -15.10 -12.49 -5.15
N GLU A 31 -15.14 -13.77 -4.77
CA GLU A 31 -15.47 -14.16 -3.40
C GLU A 31 -14.43 -13.66 -2.39
N LEU A 32 -13.14 -13.76 -2.73
CA LEU A 32 -12.05 -13.20 -1.94
C LEU A 32 -12.20 -11.67 -1.80
N ARG A 33 -12.54 -10.96 -2.89
CA ARG A 33 -12.81 -9.53 -2.91
C ARG A 33 -13.95 -9.17 -1.96
N ASP A 34 -15.12 -9.77 -2.17
CA ASP A 34 -16.32 -9.49 -1.38
C ASP A 34 -16.09 -9.69 0.13
N TRP A 35 -15.36 -10.74 0.49
CA TRP A 35 -14.99 -10.99 1.89
C TRP A 35 -14.02 -9.94 2.41
N THR A 36 -12.95 -9.66 1.65
CA THR A 36 -11.91 -8.70 2.03
C THR A 36 -12.49 -7.30 2.22
N ASP A 37 -13.38 -6.87 1.32
CA ASP A 37 -14.05 -5.56 1.38
C ASP A 37 -14.90 -5.44 2.64
N LYS A 38 -15.73 -6.44 2.93
CA LYS A 38 -16.57 -6.45 4.15
C LYS A 38 -15.71 -6.42 5.42
N LEU A 39 -14.65 -7.21 5.45
CA LEU A 39 -13.76 -7.30 6.61
C LEU A 39 -12.99 -5.99 6.84
N LEU A 40 -12.36 -5.43 5.80
CA LEU A 40 -11.59 -4.20 5.91
C LEU A 40 -12.48 -2.98 6.18
N HIS A 41 -13.67 -2.92 5.57
CA HIS A 41 -14.64 -1.87 5.85
C HIS A 41 -15.06 -1.89 7.32
N LEU A 42 -15.30 -3.08 7.90
CA LEU A 42 -15.58 -3.21 9.33
C LEU A 42 -14.40 -2.74 10.19
N ILE A 43 -13.17 -3.17 9.87
CA ILE A 43 -11.96 -2.80 10.63
C ILE A 43 -11.74 -1.29 10.63
N PHE A 44 -11.81 -0.63 9.46
CA PHE A 44 -11.45 0.78 9.36
C PHE A 44 -12.58 1.74 9.72
N ARG A 45 -13.85 1.36 9.56
CA ARG A 45 -15.00 2.19 9.96
C ARG A 45 -15.14 2.35 11.48
N MET A 46 -14.63 1.40 12.26
CA MET A 46 -14.67 1.48 13.72
C MET A 46 -13.76 2.56 14.30
N ALA A 47 -12.79 3.06 13.53
CA ALA A 47 -11.86 4.09 13.98
C ALA A 47 -12.28 5.48 13.44
N PRO A 48 -12.53 6.48 14.30
CA PRO A 48 -13.04 7.78 13.87
C PRO A 48 -12.04 8.49 12.94
N THR A 49 -12.58 9.16 11.92
CA THR A 49 -11.83 10.08 11.07
C THR A 49 -11.52 11.36 11.85
N PRO A 50 -10.26 11.86 11.85
CA PRO A 50 -9.94 13.14 12.47
C PRO A 50 -10.79 14.27 11.86
N PRO A 51 -11.44 15.13 12.66
CA PRO A 51 -12.36 16.15 12.16
C PRO A 51 -11.65 17.30 11.42
N THR A 52 -10.33 17.36 11.49
CA THR A 52 -9.51 18.44 10.91
C THR A 52 -9.06 18.13 9.49
N VAL A 53 -9.21 16.88 9.04
CA VAL A 53 -8.82 16.45 7.68
C VAL A 53 -9.99 16.59 6.73
N GLU A 54 -9.80 17.40 5.70
CA GLU A 54 -10.72 17.58 4.58
C GLU A 54 -10.36 16.65 3.42
N THR A 55 -11.37 16.32 2.63
CA THR A 55 -11.21 15.51 1.42
C THR A 55 -11.59 16.29 0.17
N LEU A 56 -10.86 16.05 -0.92
CA LEU A 56 -11.18 16.56 -2.26
C LEU A 56 -11.03 15.43 -3.27
N GLU A 57 -12.13 15.03 -3.89
CA GLU A 57 -12.15 14.03 -4.97
C GLU A 57 -12.03 14.71 -6.34
N PHE A 58 -11.21 14.14 -7.21
CA PHE A 58 -11.08 14.56 -8.61
C PHE A 58 -10.70 13.37 -9.50
N LYS A 59 -10.78 13.57 -10.82
CA LYS A 59 -10.43 12.57 -11.82
C LYS A 59 -9.11 12.90 -12.50
N VAL A 60 -8.31 11.88 -12.75
CA VAL A 60 -7.06 11.96 -13.50
C VAL A 60 -7.15 11.01 -14.69
N PRO A 61 -6.86 11.46 -15.93
CA PRO A 61 -6.83 10.56 -17.07
C PRO A 61 -5.61 9.63 -17.00
N SER A 62 -5.82 8.33 -17.17
CA SER A 62 -4.74 7.36 -17.29
C SER A 62 -3.87 7.67 -18.49
N THR A 63 -2.56 7.75 -18.30
CA THR A 63 -1.60 7.95 -19.40
C THR A 63 -1.46 6.71 -20.30
N HIS A 64 -2.03 5.57 -19.88
CA HIS A 64 -1.93 4.31 -20.60
C HIS A 64 -3.09 4.12 -21.60
N ASP A 65 -4.33 4.35 -21.16
CA ASP A 65 -5.53 4.07 -21.97
C ASP A 65 -6.60 5.17 -21.89
N GLY A 66 -6.33 6.28 -21.20
CA GLY A 66 -7.23 7.43 -21.10
C GLY A 66 -8.42 7.25 -20.15
N ALA A 67 -8.49 6.14 -19.40
CA ALA A 67 -9.55 5.94 -18.42
C ALA A 67 -9.48 6.97 -17.28
N ASP A 68 -10.63 7.42 -16.77
CA ASP A 68 -10.69 8.33 -15.62
C ASP A 68 -10.42 7.58 -14.31
N ILE A 69 -9.35 7.97 -13.63
CA ILE A 69 -8.92 7.42 -12.34
C ILE A 69 -9.40 8.36 -11.24
N THR A 70 -10.08 7.85 -10.23
CA THR A 70 -10.44 8.66 -9.05
C THR A 70 -9.21 8.84 -8.17
N VAL A 71 -8.96 10.08 -7.77
CA VAL A 71 -7.98 10.41 -6.74
C VAL A 71 -8.67 11.23 -5.66
N VAL A 72 -8.47 10.85 -4.41
CA VAL A 72 -8.99 11.59 -3.25
C VAL A 72 -7.82 12.16 -2.47
N ARG A 73 -7.77 13.50 -2.39
CA ARG A 73 -6.81 14.21 -1.56
C ARG A 73 -7.32 14.22 -0.12
N PHE A 74 -6.43 13.94 0.85
CA PHE A 74 -6.65 14.11 2.28
C PHE A 74 -5.62 15.10 2.82
N ALA A 75 -6.08 16.19 3.44
CA ALA A 75 -5.20 17.20 4.00
C ALA A 75 -5.87 17.92 5.19
N GLU A 76 -5.07 18.49 6.08
CA GLU A 76 -5.57 19.43 7.08
C GLU A 76 -6.25 20.63 6.41
N ALA A 77 -7.35 21.13 6.99
CA ALA A 77 -8.16 22.21 6.41
C ALA A 77 -7.38 23.50 6.12
N ASP A 78 -6.29 23.75 6.86
CA ASP A 78 -5.46 24.93 6.72
C ASP A 78 -4.37 24.82 5.64
N VAL A 79 -4.25 23.66 4.97
CA VAL A 79 -3.12 23.33 4.09
C VAL A 79 -2.83 24.38 3.01
N LEU A 80 -3.87 24.97 2.41
CA LEU A 80 -3.73 25.98 1.35
C LEU A 80 -3.34 27.37 1.88
N PHE A 81 -3.43 27.59 3.18
CA PHE A 81 -3.12 28.86 3.85
C PHE A 81 -1.77 28.82 4.57
N ARG A 82 -1.05 27.70 4.51
CA ARG A 82 0.30 27.57 5.08
C ARG A 82 1.28 28.41 4.27
N ALA A 83 2.35 28.85 4.93
CA ALA A 83 3.32 29.75 4.32
C ALA A 83 4.18 29.06 3.24
N GLU A 84 4.53 27.79 3.48
CA GLU A 84 5.41 27.00 2.62
C GLU A 84 4.63 25.88 1.93
N PRO A 85 4.96 25.51 0.68
CA PRO A 85 4.39 24.33 0.04
C PRO A 85 4.66 23.05 0.86
N GLN A 86 3.69 22.14 0.85
CA GLN A 86 3.69 20.96 1.72
C GLN A 86 4.30 19.74 1.01
N ALA A 87 4.74 18.75 1.79
CA ALA A 87 5.07 17.43 1.26
C ALA A 87 3.78 16.68 0.87
N ALA A 88 3.90 15.76 -0.10
CA ALA A 88 2.81 14.91 -0.53
C ALA A 88 3.18 13.43 -0.57
N ILE A 89 2.19 12.57 -0.35
CA ILE A 89 2.27 11.12 -0.52
C ILE A 89 1.20 10.68 -1.49
N ILE A 90 1.60 10.05 -2.59
CA ILE A 90 0.70 9.27 -3.44
C ILE A 90 0.50 7.91 -2.79
N TYR A 91 -0.74 7.61 -2.40
CA TYR A 91 -1.08 6.46 -1.59
C TYR A 91 -1.87 5.41 -2.36
N PHE A 92 -1.51 4.15 -2.16
CA PHE A 92 -2.14 2.98 -2.76
C PHE A 92 -2.64 2.04 -1.67
N HIS A 93 -3.94 1.77 -1.68
CA HIS A 93 -4.59 0.94 -0.67
C HIS A 93 -4.20 -0.55 -0.78
N GLY A 94 -4.41 -1.30 0.30
CA GLY A 94 -4.22 -2.76 0.31
C GLY A 94 -5.37 -3.53 -0.32
N GLY A 95 -5.34 -4.85 -0.23
CA GLY A 95 -6.37 -5.74 -0.84
C GLY A 95 -5.85 -6.61 -1.98
N GLY A 96 -4.55 -6.89 -2.03
CA GLY A 96 -3.96 -7.82 -2.99
C GLY A 96 -4.09 -7.41 -4.46
N MET A 97 -4.32 -6.12 -4.74
CA MET A 97 -4.61 -5.56 -6.09
C MET A 97 -5.90 -6.09 -6.73
N VAL A 98 -6.72 -6.78 -5.94
CA VAL A 98 -7.98 -7.41 -6.38
C VAL A 98 -9.18 -6.99 -5.53
N ALA A 99 -8.97 -6.20 -4.46
CA ALA A 99 -10.01 -5.80 -3.53
C ALA A 99 -9.71 -4.43 -2.91
N SER A 100 -10.69 -3.92 -2.17
CA SER A 100 -10.74 -2.66 -1.45
C SER A 100 -10.83 -1.43 -2.34
N SER A 101 -10.82 -0.26 -1.71
CA SER A 101 -11.00 1.03 -2.34
C SER A 101 -10.45 2.15 -1.47
N VAL A 102 -10.36 3.35 -2.04
CA VAL A 102 -10.08 4.56 -1.26
C VAL A 102 -11.16 4.81 -0.20
N GLU A 103 -12.42 4.48 -0.47
CA GLU A 103 -13.49 4.59 0.54
C GLU A 103 -13.20 3.74 1.78
N THR A 104 -12.71 2.51 1.57
CA THR A 104 -12.41 1.57 2.67
C THR A 104 -11.21 2.04 3.50
N PHE A 105 -10.14 2.50 2.85
CA PHE A 105 -8.91 2.95 3.52
C PHE A 105 -8.95 4.42 3.95
N GLY A 106 -9.92 5.21 3.50
CA GLY A 106 -10.03 6.65 3.74
C GLY A 106 -9.87 7.05 5.21
N PRO A 107 -10.53 6.39 6.19
CA PRO A 107 -10.31 6.68 7.60
C PRO A 107 -8.85 6.48 8.06
N SER A 108 -8.16 5.48 7.52
CA SER A 108 -6.75 5.23 7.83
C SER A 108 -5.84 6.28 7.20
N VAL A 109 -6.09 6.64 5.94
CA VAL A 109 -5.35 7.69 5.23
C VAL A 109 -5.53 9.03 5.92
N ALA A 110 -6.75 9.37 6.35
CA ALA A 110 -7.02 10.59 7.11
C ALA A 110 -6.25 10.63 8.44
N ARG A 111 -6.13 9.50 9.15
CA ARG A 111 -5.30 9.43 10.36
C ARG A 111 -3.81 9.62 10.06
N HIS A 112 -3.31 9.07 8.94
CA HIS A 112 -1.94 9.33 8.51
C HIS A 112 -1.72 10.80 8.15
N ALA A 113 -2.63 11.43 7.41
CA ALA A 113 -2.60 12.84 7.09
C ALA A 113 -2.58 13.71 8.35
N SER A 114 -3.48 13.44 9.31
CA SER A 114 -3.53 14.20 10.56
C SER A 114 -2.31 14.00 11.45
N ALA A 115 -1.83 12.76 11.59
CA ALA A 115 -0.68 12.46 12.45
C ALA A 115 0.65 12.99 11.90
N SER A 116 0.78 13.11 10.57
CA SER A 116 2.02 13.56 9.91
C SER A 116 1.98 15.02 9.48
N GLY A 117 0.78 15.60 9.30
CA GLY A 117 0.59 16.90 8.68
C GLY A 117 0.84 16.93 7.16
N VAL A 118 1.11 15.77 6.55
CA VAL A 118 1.44 15.61 5.12
C VAL A 118 0.16 15.43 4.29
N VAL A 119 0.18 15.91 3.05
CA VAL A 119 -0.95 15.76 2.12
C VAL A 119 -0.93 14.38 1.48
N PHE A 120 -2.05 13.67 1.50
CA PHE A 120 -2.18 12.37 0.85
C PHE A 120 -3.03 12.49 -0.41
N PHE A 121 -2.64 11.79 -1.46
CA PHE A 121 -3.44 11.58 -2.67
C PHE A 121 -3.67 10.08 -2.81
N ALA A 122 -4.80 9.59 -2.29
CA ALA A 122 -5.15 8.19 -2.38
C ALA A 122 -5.74 7.88 -3.76
N VAL A 123 -5.16 6.89 -4.44
CA VAL A 123 -5.53 6.52 -5.81
C VAL A 123 -6.49 5.32 -5.76
N ASP A 124 -7.66 5.48 -6.37
CA ASP A 124 -8.64 4.42 -6.54
C ASP A 124 -8.31 3.66 -7.84
N TYR A 125 -7.19 2.95 -7.80
CA TYR A 125 -6.64 2.27 -8.97
C TYR A 125 -7.52 1.09 -9.39
N ARG A 126 -7.53 0.79 -10.69
CA ARG A 126 -8.36 -0.31 -11.21
C ARG A 126 -7.86 -1.68 -10.75
N LEU A 127 -8.81 -2.54 -10.38
CA LEU A 127 -8.53 -3.84 -9.78
C LEU A 127 -8.55 -4.97 -10.81
N ALA A 128 -7.71 -5.97 -10.57
CA ALA A 128 -7.77 -7.25 -11.24
C ALA A 128 -8.92 -8.11 -10.67
N PRO A 129 -9.54 -9.01 -11.45
CA PRO A 129 -9.16 -9.39 -12.83
C PRO A 129 -9.78 -8.53 -13.95
N GLU A 130 -10.70 -7.61 -13.64
CA GLU A 130 -11.36 -6.77 -14.65
C GLU A 130 -10.37 -5.88 -15.39
N TYR A 131 -9.33 -5.44 -14.68
CA TYR A 131 -8.23 -4.67 -15.22
C TYR A 131 -6.90 -5.32 -14.79
N PRO A 132 -6.42 -6.33 -15.53
CA PRO A 132 -5.18 -7.04 -15.20
C PRO A 132 -3.95 -6.15 -15.38
N ALA A 133 -2.78 -6.65 -15.02
CA ALA A 133 -1.53 -5.91 -15.19
C ALA A 133 -1.32 -5.50 -16.67
N PRO A 134 -0.90 -4.25 -16.93
CA PRO A 134 -0.36 -3.27 -15.97
C PRO A 134 -1.34 -2.18 -15.50
N ALA A 135 -2.66 -2.35 -15.65
CA ALA A 135 -3.63 -1.26 -15.47
C ALA A 135 -3.49 -0.52 -14.12
N GLY A 136 -3.52 -1.23 -12.99
CA GLY A 136 -3.43 -0.59 -11.67
C GLY A 136 -2.13 0.18 -11.40
N VAL A 137 -0.99 -0.31 -11.91
CA VAL A 137 0.30 0.40 -11.73
C VAL A 137 0.44 1.60 -12.67
N GLU A 138 -0.13 1.52 -13.88
CA GLU A 138 -0.24 2.66 -14.79
C GLU A 138 -1.17 3.74 -14.25
N ASP A 139 -2.28 3.36 -13.62
CA ASP A 139 -3.18 4.30 -12.96
C ASP A 139 -2.46 5.05 -11.83
N GLY A 140 -1.68 4.32 -11.02
CA GLY A 140 -0.90 4.94 -9.97
C GLY A 140 0.19 5.88 -10.48
N TYR A 141 0.84 5.54 -11.60
CA TYR A 141 1.81 6.42 -12.23
C TYR A 141 1.16 7.67 -12.84
N ALA A 142 -0.03 7.53 -13.45
CA ALA A 142 -0.78 8.65 -13.98
C ALA A 142 -1.17 9.64 -12.87
N ALA A 143 -1.63 9.15 -11.72
CA ALA A 143 -1.92 9.98 -10.55
C ALA A 143 -0.67 10.71 -10.02
N LEU A 144 0.46 10.00 -9.88
CA LEU A 144 1.73 10.61 -9.48
C LEU A 144 2.15 11.73 -10.43
N LYS A 145 2.13 11.46 -11.73
CA LYS A 145 2.50 12.44 -12.75
C LYS A 145 1.57 13.66 -12.71
N TYR A 146 0.26 13.45 -12.62
CA TYR A 146 -0.72 14.53 -12.54
C TYR A 146 -0.48 15.43 -11.32
N VAL A 147 -0.29 14.85 -10.13
CA VAL A 147 -0.01 15.61 -8.91
C VAL A 147 1.33 16.35 -9.01
N SER A 148 2.37 15.73 -9.57
CA SER A 148 3.67 16.37 -9.79
C SER A 148 3.59 17.55 -10.74
N GLU A 149 2.82 17.45 -11.82
CA GLU A 149 2.67 18.53 -12.83
C GLU A 149 1.77 19.66 -12.34
N ASN A 150 0.84 19.37 -11.43
CA ASN A 150 -0.10 20.35 -10.85
C ASN A 150 0.23 20.69 -9.38
N ALA A 151 1.47 20.46 -8.95
CA ALA A 151 1.86 20.60 -7.54
C ALA A 151 1.54 21.99 -6.95
N LEU A 152 1.68 23.06 -7.76
CA LEU A 152 1.36 24.42 -7.35
C LEU A 152 -0.13 24.60 -6.99
N GLU A 153 -1.05 24.00 -7.76
CA GLU A 153 -2.50 24.08 -7.50
C GLU A 153 -2.86 23.41 -6.17
N PHE A 154 -2.15 22.34 -5.83
CA PHE A 154 -2.35 21.62 -4.59
C PHE A 154 -1.52 22.15 -3.41
N HIS A 155 -0.76 23.24 -3.60
CA HIS A 155 0.18 23.79 -2.62
C HIS A 155 1.21 22.77 -2.13
N ILE A 156 1.74 21.97 -3.06
CA ILE A 156 2.74 20.92 -2.83
C ILE A 156 4.10 21.34 -3.36
N ASP A 157 5.16 20.99 -2.64
CA ASP A 157 6.53 21.04 -3.14
C ASP A 157 6.79 19.79 -4.03
N PRO A 158 6.97 19.94 -5.36
CA PRO A 158 7.19 18.80 -6.24
C PRO A 158 8.50 18.04 -5.93
N ALA A 159 9.45 18.63 -5.20
CA ALA A 159 10.66 17.95 -4.73
C ALA A 159 10.42 17.11 -3.47
N ARG A 160 9.24 17.19 -2.86
CA ARG A 160 8.85 16.47 -1.64
C ARG A 160 7.60 15.61 -1.88
N ILE A 161 7.61 14.87 -2.98
CA ILE A 161 6.58 13.87 -3.31
C ILE A 161 7.13 12.47 -3.05
N ALA A 162 6.41 11.68 -2.25
CA ALA A 162 6.70 10.28 -1.98
C ALA A 162 5.57 9.36 -2.47
N VAL A 163 5.85 8.07 -2.56
CA VAL A 163 4.84 7.02 -2.78
C VAL A 163 4.74 6.12 -1.57
N MET A 164 3.54 5.64 -1.27
CA MET A 164 3.27 4.78 -0.13
C MET A 164 2.17 3.77 -0.44
N GLY A 165 2.27 2.57 0.12
CA GLY A 165 1.16 1.63 0.03
C GLY A 165 1.24 0.46 0.99
N ASP A 166 0.06 -0.11 1.25
CA ASP A 166 -0.15 -1.26 2.13
C ASP A 166 -0.27 -2.54 1.31
N SER A 167 0.46 -3.60 1.64
CA SER A 167 0.22 -4.94 1.07
C SER A 167 0.29 -4.93 -0.47
N GLY A 168 -0.82 -5.24 -1.16
CA GLY A 168 -0.97 -5.09 -2.63
C GLY A 168 -0.73 -3.66 -3.12
N GLY A 169 -1.16 -2.63 -2.39
CA GLY A 169 -0.81 -1.23 -2.69
C GLY A 169 0.67 -0.95 -2.52
N GLY A 170 1.36 -1.68 -1.64
CA GLY A 170 2.83 -1.65 -1.56
C GLY A 170 3.51 -2.18 -2.84
N CYS A 171 2.87 -3.13 -3.54
CA CYS A 171 3.30 -3.56 -4.87
C CYS A 171 3.19 -2.41 -5.88
N ILE A 172 2.02 -1.76 -5.93
CA ILE A 172 1.78 -0.62 -6.81
C ILE A 172 2.75 0.52 -6.51
N ALA A 173 2.97 0.87 -5.24
CA ALA A 173 3.93 1.89 -4.83
C ALA A 173 5.34 1.60 -5.35
N ALA A 174 5.81 0.36 -5.21
CA ALA A 174 7.12 -0.05 -5.70
C ALA A 174 7.20 -0.02 -7.24
N GLY A 175 6.15 -0.48 -7.92
CA GLY A 175 6.04 -0.40 -9.38
C GLY A 175 6.07 1.03 -9.90
N VAL A 176 5.29 1.92 -9.28
CA VAL A 176 5.25 3.35 -9.61
C VAL A 176 6.60 4.02 -9.36
N ALA A 177 7.32 3.66 -8.30
CA ALA A 177 8.65 4.19 -8.05
C ALA A 177 9.67 3.78 -9.14
N LEU A 178 9.61 2.52 -9.58
CA LEU A 178 10.41 2.04 -10.72
C LEU A 178 10.05 2.81 -12.01
N MET A 179 8.75 3.01 -12.26
CA MET A 179 8.29 3.79 -13.43
C MET A 179 8.72 5.25 -13.36
N ALA A 180 8.65 5.89 -12.20
CA ALA A 180 9.11 7.27 -11.99
C ALA A 180 10.60 7.42 -12.31
N ARG A 181 11.42 6.46 -11.88
CA ARG A 181 12.84 6.43 -12.28
C ARG A 181 13.00 6.22 -13.78
N ASP A 182 12.42 5.16 -14.32
CA ASP A 182 12.65 4.72 -15.71
C ASP A 182 12.07 5.71 -16.74
N ARG A 183 11.03 6.45 -16.36
CA ARG A 183 10.40 7.51 -17.16
C ARG A 183 10.92 8.91 -16.81
N ALA A 184 11.96 9.01 -15.99
CA ALA A 184 12.66 10.25 -15.63
C ALA A 184 11.74 11.35 -15.08
N LEU A 185 10.89 11.01 -14.10
CA LEU A 185 10.12 12.00 -13.33
C LEU A 185 11.07 13.07 -12.75
N SER A 186 10.70 14.34 -12.90
CA SER A 186 11.51 15.47 -12.45
C SER A 186 10.64 16.53 -11.76
N PRO A 187 10.92 16.88 -10.49
CA PRO A 187 11.92 16.28 -9.60
C PRO A 187 11.69 14.77 -9.36
N PRO A 188 12.74 14.00 -9.00
CA PRO A 188 12.56 12.58 -8.67
C PRO A 188 11.75 12.42 -7.38
N LEU A 189 11.17 11.23 -7.18
CA LEU A 189 10.50 10.89 -5.92
C LEU A 189 11.45 11.08 -4.73
N ALA A 190 10.94 11.70 -3.68
CA ALA A 190 11.70 11.98 -2.47
C ALA A 190 11.78 10.77 -1.54
N LYS A 191 10.74 9.91 -1.52
CA LYS A 191 10.70 8.69 -0.69
C LYS A 191 9.75 7.61 -1.23
N GLN A 192 10.01 6.36 -0.86
CA GLN A 192 9.13 5.22 -1.06
C GLN A 192 8.88 4.53 0.28
N ILE A 193 7.61 4.40 0.69
CA ILE A 193 7.21 3.83 1.98
C ILE A 193 6.38 2.57 1.73
N LEU A 194 7.00 1.41 1.92
CA LEU A 194 6.34 0.11 1.67
C LEU A 194 5.93 -0.56 2.98
N ILE A 195 4.62 -0.74 3.17
CA ILE A 195 4.10 -1.42 4.36
C ILE A 195 3.79 -2.87 3.97
N TYR A 196 4.53 -3.82 4.58
CA TYR A 196 4.43 -5.28 4.36
C TYR A 196 4.08 -5.67 2.90
N PRO A 197 4.87 -5.20 1.92
CA PRO A 197 4.45 -5.16 0.52
C PRO A 197 4.39 -6.53 -0.14
N MET A 198 3.41 -6.73 -1.02
CA MET A 198 3.24 -7.94 -1.84
C MET A 198 4.05 -7.80 -3.13
N LEU A 199 5.36 -8.11 -3.11
CA LEU A 199 6.27 -7.77 -4.21
C LEU A 199 6.56 -8.91 -5.21
N ASP A 200 6.34 -10.16 -4.80
CA ASP A 200 6.78 -11.35 -5.53
C ASP A 200 5.60 -12.31 -5.74
N ASP A 201 5.39 -12.69 -7.00
CA ASP A 201 4.35 -13.61 -7.43
C ASP A 201 4.74 -15.08 -7.23
N ARG A 202 6.01 -15.37 -6.96
CA ARG A 202 6.55 -16.71 -6.65
C ARG A 202 6.26 -17.10 -5.21
N THR A 203 4.97 -17.18 -4.88
CA THR A 203 4.44 -17.50 -3.54
C THR A 203 5.08 -18.78 -2.99
N LYS A 204 5.79 -18.67 -1.86
CA LYS A 204 6.48 -19.80 -1.25
C LYS A 204 6.44 -19.74 0.28
N LEU A 205 5.99 -20.83 0.89
CA LEU A 205 6.16 -21.12 2.31
C LEU A 205 6.23 -22.64 2.49
N ASP A 206 7.10 -23.13 3.35
CA ASP A 206 7.19 -24.56 3.63
C ASP A 206 5.86 -25.06 4.21
N LYS A 207 5.37 -26.21 3.72
CA LYS A 207 4.07 -26.78 4.12
C LYS A 207 3.94 -27.03 5.62
N ASP A 208 5.04 -27.36 6.28
CA ASP A 208 5.10 -27.69 7.70
C ASP A 208 5.55 -26.49 8.56
N ALA A 209 5.64 -25.29 7.96
CA ALA A 209 6.02 -24.09 8.68
C ALA A 209 4.95 -23.72 9.71
N ASP A 210 5.35 -23.54 10.96
CA ASP A 210 4.45 -23.08 12.02
C ASP A 210 3.82 -21.71 11.72
N LEU A 211 4.38 -20.94 10.78
CA LEU A 211 3.87 -19.64 10.34
C LEU A 211 2.44 -19.71 9.77
N HIS A 212 2.01 -20.86 9.20
CA HIS A 212 0.64 -21.04 8.68
C HIS A 212 -0.45 -20.69 9.70
N LYS A 213 -0.16 -20.88 11.01
CA LYS A 213 -1.08 -20.59 12.12
C LYS A 213 -1.33 -19.10 12.34
N PHE A 214 -0.48 -18.23 11.79
CA PHE A 214 -0.48 -16.79 12.03
C PHE A 214 -0.82 -15.96 10.77
N LEU A 215 -1.07 -16.61 9.64
CA LEU A 215 -1.38 -15.95 8.38
C LEU A 215 -2.83 -15.41 8.37
N THR A 216 -2.97 -14.10 8.21
CA THR A 216 -4.27 -13.44 7.93
C THR A 216 -4.57 -13.40 6.43
N TRP A 217 -3.52 -13.32 5.61
CA TRP A 217 -3.52 -13.54 4.17
C TRP A 217 -2.83 -14.86 3.85
N GLN A 218 -3.57 -15.84 3.33
CA GLN A 218 -3.12 -17.21 3.13
C GLN A 218 -2.40 -17.36 1.79
N LEU A 219 -1.61 -18.43 1.64
CA LEU A 219 -0.93 -18.74 0.38
C LEU A 219 -1.92 -18.84 -0.78
N ARG A 220 -3.07 -19.47 -0.55
CA ARG A 220 -4.12 -19.62 -1.57
C ARG A 220 -4.66 -18.27 -2.04
N ASP A 221 -4.86 -17.33 -1.11
CA ASP A 221 -5.35 -15.99 -1.42
C ASP A 221 -4.31 -15.23 -2.25
N ASN A 222 -3.03 -15.38 -1.89
CA ASN A 222 -1.92 -14.77 -2.61
C ASN A 222 -1.80 -15.30 -4.04
N VAL A 223 -1.88 -16.62 -4.23
CA VAL A 223 -1.87 -17.25 -5.55
C VAL A 223 -3.08 -16.82 -6.36
N MET A 224 -4.28 -16.81 -5.76
CA MET A 224 -5.51 -16.37 -6.42
C MET A 224 -5.44 -14.91 -6.88
N ALA A 225 -4.89 -14.02 -6.05
CA ALA A 225 -4.72 -12.60 -6.39
C ALA A 225 -3.68 -12.40 -7.51
N TRP A 226 -2.53 -13.08 -7.45
CA TRP A 226 -1.54 -13.01 -8.53
C TRP A 226 -2.06 -13.61 -9.84
N ASN A 227 -2.82 -14.71 -9.78
CA ASN A 227 -3.48 -15.28 -10.96
C ASN A 227 -4.49 -14.32 -11.58
N ALA A 228 -5.29 -13.62 -10.76
CA ALA A 228 -6.21 -12.62 -11.26
C ALA A 228 -5.48 -11.46 -11.95
N LEU A 229 -4.34 -11.03 -11.41
CA LEU A 229 -3.55 -9.93 -11.94
C LEU A 229 -2.78 -10.27 -13.22
N LEU A 230 -2.16 -11.46 -13.28
CA LEU A 230 -1.20 -11.85 -14.32
C LEU A 230 -1.75 -12.88 -15.32
N GLY A 231 -2.81 -13.60 -14.95
CA GLY A 231 -3.29 -14.80 -15.62
C GLY A 231 -2.73 -16.09 -14.99
N GLU A 232 -3.51 -17.17 -15.05
CA GLU A 232 -3.24 -18.44 -14.35
C GLU A 232 -1.90 -19.11 -14.74
N ASP A 233 -1.46 -19.00 -16.00
CA ASP A 233 -0.23 -19.64 -16.47
C ASP A 233 1.05 -18.81 -16.19
N LYS A 234 0.90 -17.60 -15.65
CA LYS A 234 2.02 -16.67 -15.46
C LYS A 234 2.49 -16.54 -14.02
N ALA A 235 1.56 -16.47 -13.07
CA ALA A 235 1.92 -16.25 -11.67
C ALA A 235 2.76 -17.41 -11.14
N GLY A 236 3.90 -17.09 -10.53
CA GLY A 236 4.85 -18.05 -9.97
C GLY A 236 5.67 -18.83 -11.00
N ASN A 237 5.36 -18.73 -12.30
CA ASN A 237 6.17 -19.32 -13.36
C ASN A 237 7.43 -18.44 -13.58
N PRO A 238 8.64 -18.94 -13.30
CA PRO A 238 9.87 -18.14 -13.41
C PRO A 238 10.17 -17.71 -14.85
N ASP A 239 9.67 -18.45 -15.84
CA ASP A 239 9.91 -18.20 -17.26
C ASP A 239 8.81 -17.35 -17.92
N ALA A 240 7.76 -16.99 -17.17
CA ALA A 240 6.68 -16.17 -17.70
C ALA A 240 7.12 -14.71 -17.91
N GLU A 241 6.85 -14.21 -19.12
CA GLU A 241 6.93 -12.79 -19.48
C GLU A 241 5.82 -12.02 -18.74
N VAL A 242 6.23 -11.22 -17.75
CA VAL A 242 5.35 -10.38 -16.93
C VAL A 242 5.88 -8.95 -16.86
N ASN A 243 4.99 -7.98 -16.69
CA ASN A 243 5.38 -6.59 -16.51
C ASN A 243 6.09 -6.43 -15.15
N THR A 244 7.37 -6.06 -15.17
CA THR A 244 8.20 -5.93 -13.96
C THR A 244 7.84 -4.74 -13.08
N TYR A 245 7.02 -3.80 -13.54
CA TYR A 245 6.41 -2.78 -12.69
C TYR A 245 5.22 -3.35 -11.91
N ALA A 246 4.48 -4.31 -12.48
CA ALA A 246 3.41 -5.02 -11.77
C ALA A 246 3.93 -6.15 -10.85
N VAL A 247 5.17 -6.62 -11.07
CA VAL A 247 5.85 -7.59 -10.21
C VAL A 247 7.26 -7.10 -9.87
N PRO A 248 7.41 -6.14 -8.93
CA PRO A 248 8.68 -5.48 -8.66
C PRO A 248 9.83 -6.44 -8.29
N ALA A 249 9.57 -7.57 -7.63
CA ALA A 249 10.60 -8.55 -7.29
C ALA A 249 11.21 -9.29 -8.50
N ARG A 250 10.62 -9.14 -9.69
CA ARG A 250 11.20 -9.63 -10.96
C ARG A 250 12.04 -8.56 -11.67
N ASN A 251 12.09 -7.32 -11.17
CA ASN A 251 13.00 -6.31 -11.69
C ASN A 251 14.43 -6.54 -11.18
N THR A 252 15.40 -6.61 -12.09
CA THR A 252 16.80 -6.91 -11.77
C THR A 252 17.67 -5.66 -11.56
N ASN A 253 17.13 -4.46 -11.81
CA ASN A 253 17.85 -3.20 -11.62
C ASN A 253 17.07 -2.27 -10.67
N LEU A 254 17.60 -2.08 -9.46
CA LEU A 254 17.01 -1.22 -8.44
C LEU A 254 17.72 0.13 -8.26
N ARG A 255 18.85 0.38 -8.95
CA ARG A 255 19.62 1.63 -8.79
C ARG A 255 18.76 2.85 -9.09
N GLY A 256 18.98 3.96 -8.37
CA GLY A 256 18.31 5.25 -8.62
C GLY A 256 16.91 5.41 -8.01
N LEU A 257 16.53 4.52 -7.08
CA LEU A 257 15.36 4.72 -6.19
C LEU A 257 15.75 5.61 -4.96
N PRO A 258 14.79 6.18 -4.18
CA PRO A 258 15.06 7.19 -3.10
C PRO A 258 15.93 6.74 -1.85
N GLN A 259 16.33 7.65 -0.90
CA GLN A 259 17.65 7.81 -0.15
C GLN A 259 17.71 7.75 1.45
N PRO A 260 18.82 7.38 2.26
CA PRO A 260 19.89 6.26 2.47
C PRO A 260 20.23 5.60 3.92
N ILE A 261 20.56 4.26 4.05
CA ILE A 261 21.62 3.57 4.90
C ILE A 261 21.66 2.02 4.67
N SER A 262 22.82 1.51 4.20
CA SER A 262 23.27 0.10 4.03
C SER A 262 23.07 -0.59 2.66
N MET A 263 24.11 -1.35 2.24
CA MET A 263 24.39 -1.78 0.86
C MET A 263 23.65 -3.05 0.41
N LEU A 264 22.59 -2.88 -0.39
CA LEU A 264 22.20 -3.79 -1.47
C LEU A 264 21.61 -2.90 -2.60
N ALA A 265 22.30 -2.80 -3.75
CA ALA A 265 21.85 -2.10 -4.98
C ALA A 265 21.80 -0.54 -5.01
N ASP A 266 22.57 0.17 -4.18
CA ASP A 266 22.69 1.65 -4.20
C ASP A 266 21.38 2.43 -3.91
N VAL A 267 20.46 1.87 -3.10
CA VAL A 267 19.18 2.48 -2.66
C VAL A 267 19.08 2.53 -1.12
N GLU A 268 18.40 3.51 -0.53
CA GLU A 268 18.08 3.48 0.91
C GLU A 268 17.06 2.43 1.27
N VAL A 269 17.32 1.70 2.36
CA VAL A 269 16.25 0.97 3.02
C VAL A 269 16.34 1.11 4.54
N GLU A 270 15.38 1.80 5.14
CA GLU A 270 15.03 1.58 6.56
C GLU A 270 14.08 0.37 6.61
N PHE A 271 14.58 -0.78 7.09
CA PHE A 271 13.80 -2.01 7.19
C PHE A 271 13.46 -2.33 8.64
N HIS A 272 12.16 -2.36 8.95
CA HIS A 272 11.66 -2.67 10.28
C HIS A 272 10.86 -3.98 10.25
N LEU A 273 11.34 -4.99 10.96
CA LEU A 273 10.59 -6.22 11.23
C LEU A 273 10.00 -6.16 12.65
N TRP A 274 8.68 -6.01 12.72
CA TRP A 274 7.95 -5.95 13.99
C TRP A 274 7.54 -7.37 14.40
N ALA A 275 8.26 -7.95 15.37
CA ALA A 275 8.02 -9.30 15.82
C ALA A 275 6.67 -9.42 16.57
N GLY A 276 5.97 -10.54 16.38
CA GLY A 276 4.78 -10.87 17.16
C GLY A 276 3.47 -10.24 16.66
N VAL A 277 3.46 -9.65 15.46
CA VAL A 277 2.25 -9.12 14.82
C VAL A 277 2.07 -9.69 13.40
N PRO A 278 0.84 -10.06 12.97
CA PRO A 278 0.57 -10.64 11.64
C PRO A 278 0.31 -9.56 10.58
N HIS A 279 0.21 -9.92 9.30
CA HIS A 279 -0.19 -8.98 8.25
C HIS A 279 -1.51 -8.26 8.57
N GLY A 280 -1.58 -6.94 8.38
CA GLY A 280 -2.78 -6.13 8.67
C GLY A 280 -3.07 -5.94 10.16
N PHE A 281 -2.04 -5.89 11.01
CA PHE A 281 -2.16 -5.78 12.47
C PHE A 281 -2.67 -4.41 12.97
N GLU A 282 -2.84 -3.42 12.10
CA GLU A 282 -3.15 -2.02 12.39
C GLU A 282 -4.43 -1.84 13.22
N GLY A 283 -5.37 -2.79 13.13
CA GLY A 283 -6.58 -2.79 13.96
C GLY A 283 -6.32 -2.81 15.47
N ALA A 284 -5.14 -3.30 15.90
CA ALA A 284 -4.72 -3.33 17.30
C ALA A 284 -3.96 -2.06 17.74
N ALA A 285 -4.41 -0.90 17.28
CA ALA A 285 -3.74 0.41 17.45
C ALA A 285 -3.45 0.82 18.91
N THR A 286 -4.10 0.20 19.89
CA THR A 286 -3.88 0.49 21.31
C THR A 286 -2.66 -0.22 21.90
N THR A 287 -2.17 -1.27 21.25
CA THR A 287 -1.02 -2.07 21.73
C THR A 287 0.30 -1.32 21.55
N ALA A 288 1.28 -1.57 22.42
CA ALA A 288 2.58 -0.88 22.37
C ALA A 288 3.32 -1.12 21.05
N VAL A 289 3.32 -2.37 20.55
CA VAL A 289 3.97 -2.72 19.28
C VAL A 289 3.37 -1.94 18.11
N VAL A 290 2.04 -1.83 18.03
CA VAL A 290 1.38 -1.09 16.94
C VAL A 290 1.57 0.41 17.08
N LYS A 291 1.58 0.95 18.31
CA LYS A 291 1.94 2.36 18.55
C LYS A 291 3.35 2.67 18.07
N SER A 292 4.33 1.79 18.34
CA SER A 292 5.70 1.95 17.86
C SER A 292 5.80 1.90 16.34
N VAL A 293 5.05 0.99 15.69
CA VAL A 293 4.95 0.93 14.22
C VAL A 293 4.42 2.25 13.66
N LEU A 294 3.30 2.74 14.19
CA LEU A 294 2.66 3.96 13.70
C LEU A 294 3.55 5.18 13.91
N ALA A 295 4.28 5.26 15.03
CA ALA A 295 5.26 6.32 15.27
C ALA A 295 6.42 6.28 14.27
N ALA A 296 6.99 5.10 14.01
CA ALA A 296 8.04 4.93 12.99
C ALA A 296 7.53 5.30 11.59
N ARG A 297 6.30 4.89 11.24
CA ARG A 297 5.65 5.25 9.99
C ARG A 297 5.48 6.77 9.87
N THR A 298 5.00 7.45 10.91
CA THR A 298 4.87 8.92 10.92
C THR A 298 6.20 9.62 10.74
N LYS A 299 7.28 9.10 11.35
CA LYS A 299 8.63 9.61 11.12
C LYS A 299 9.07 9.43 9.65
N ALA A 300 8.79 8.28 9.04
CA ALA A 300 9.09 8.05 7.63
C ALA A 300 8.30 9.01 6.72
N MET A 301 7.01 9.24 7.03
CA MET A 301 6.13 10.15 6.28
C MET A 301 6.57 11.62 6.36
N THR A 302 7.38 12.02 7.34
CA THR A 302 7.77 13.43 7.60
C THR A 302 9.24 13.73 7.31
N SER A 303 10.00 12.78 6.78
CA SER A 303 11.46 12.86 6.65
C SER A 303 11.95 12.95 5.20
N PHE A 304 11.21 13.66 4.35
CA PHE A 304 11.58 13.99 2.97
C PHE A 304 11.03 15.36 2.59
#